data_AF-A0A839GMN6-F1
#
_entry.id   AF-A0A839GMN6-F1
#
_cell.length_a   1.000
_cell.length_b   1.000
_cell.length_c   1.000
_cell.angle_alpha   90.00
_cell.angle_beta   90.00
_cell.angle_gamma   90.00
#
_symmetry.space_group_name_H-M   'P 1'
#
loop_
_entity.id
_entity.type
_entity.pdbx_description
1 polymer ?
#
loop_
_entity_poly.entity_id
_entity_poly.type
_entity_poly.pdbx_seq_one_letter_code
_entity_poly.pdbx_strand_id
1 'polypeptide(L)'
;MQNEHPEEHKKSAENHRKAAEYFEQAAANHRAAAEHLAKGDHEKSAHHGYTAYGLSSHGRHHAEDAALHHSHEHKSNEPLHAHEQGQQNG
;
A
#
# COMPACT_ATOMS: atom_id res chain seq x y z
N MET A 1 13.20 -5.79 29.75
CA MET A 1 13.86 -6.19 28.50
C MET A 1 12.74 -6.43 27.51
N GLN A 2 12.52 -5.46 26.61
CA GLN A 2 11.55 -5.61 25.53
C GLN A 2 12.15 -6.62 24.55
N ASN A 3 11.48 -7.76 24.37
CA ASN A 3 11.76 -8.63 23.23
C ASN A 3 11.24 -7.91 21.99
N GLU A 4 12.06 -7.04 21.41
CA GLU A 4 11.87 -6.55 20.06
C GLU A 4 11.98 -7.76 19.13
N HIS A 5 10.90 -8.12 18.44
CA HIS A 5 10.88 -9.26 17.51
C HIS A 5 11.44 -8.79 16.15
N PRO A 6 12.75 -8.97 15.88
CA PRO A 6 13.40 -8.30 14.75
C PRO A 6 12.93 -8.83 13.39
N GLU A 7 12.41 -10.06 13.37
CA GLU A 7 11.85 -10.71 12.19
C GLU A 7 10.45 -10.19 11.84
N GLU A 8 9.67 -9.74 12.82
CA GLU A 8 8.32 -9.21 12.60
C GLU A 8 8.38 -7.78 12.03
N HIS A 9 9.33 -6.98 12.50
CA HIS A 9 9.61 -5.63 11.97
C HIS A 9 10.07 -5.69 10.51
N LYS A 10 10.94 -6.67 10.19
CA LYS A 10 11.36 -6.94 8.80
C LYS A 10 10.18 -7.31 7.91
N LYS A 11 9.26 -8.15 8.40
CA LYS A 11 8.06 -8.56 7.65
C LYS A 11 7.11 -7.39 7.40
N SER A 12 6.91 -6.50 8.38
CA SER A 12 6.10 -5.30 8.20
C SER A 12 6.72 -4.35 7.15
N ALA A 13 8.03 -4.11 7.25
CA ALA A 13 8.75 -3.29 6.26
C ALA A 13 8.68 -3.89 4.84
N GLU A 14 8.79 -5.22 4.72
CA GLU A 14 8.64 -5.92 3.43
C GLU A 14 7.22 -5.76 2.86
N ASN A 15 6.20 -5.86 3.71
CA ASN A 15 4.81 -5.64 3.29
C ASN A 15 4.58 -4.19 2.80
N HIS A 16 5.13 -3.18 3.49
CA HIS A 16 5.08 -1.80 2.98
C HIS A 16 5.76 -1.67 1.62
N ARG A 17 6.93 -2.30 1.44
CA ARG A 17 7.66 -2.26 0.16
C ARG A 17 6.84 -2.90 -0.97
N LYS A 18 6.28 -4.08 -0.72
CA LYS A 18 5.41 -4.79 -1.68
C LYS A 18 4.16 -3.97 -2.01
N ALA A 19 3.53 -3.37 -1.01
CA ALA A 19 2.38 -2.49 -1.23
C ALA A 19 2.73 -1.34 -2.21
N ALA A 20 3.85 -0.66 -1.99
CA ALA A 20 4.33 0.39 -2.87
C ALA A 20 4.59 -0.12 -4.30
N GLU A 21 5.32 -1.24 -4.44
CA GLU A 21 5.61 -1.86 -5.74
C GLU A 21 4.32 -2.19 -6.54
N TYR A 22 3.30 -2.74 -5.87
CA TYR A 22 2.01 -3.03 -6.50
C TYR A 22 1.24 -1.77 -6.89
N PHE A 23 1.24 -0.74 -6.04
CA PHE A 23 0.55 0.51 -6.33
C PHE A 23 1.22 1.29 -7.48
N GLU A 24 2.55 1.27 -7.59
CA GLU A 24 3.26 1.85 -8.72
C GLU A 24 2.87 1.17 -10.04
N GLN A 25 2.84 -0.16 -10.06
CA GLN A 25 2.41 -0.93 -11.24
C GLN A 25 0.93 -0.71 -11.58
N ALA A 26 0.07 -0.61 -10.56
CA ALA A 26 -1.35 -0.29 -10.76
C ALA A 26 -1.53 1.10 -11.35
N ALA A 27 -0.82 2.11 -10.83
CA ALA A 27 -0.86 3.47 -11.34
C ALA A 27 -0.38 3.54 -12.80
N ALA A 28 0.69 2.82 -13.15
CA ALA A 28 1.18 2.71 -14.53
C ALA A 28 0.12 2.10 -15.46
N ASN A 29 -0.56 1.03 -15.04
CA ASN A 29 -1.62 0.42 -15.83
C ASN A 29 -2.86 1.32 -15.96
N HIS A 30 -3.24 2.07 -14.92
CA HIS A 30 -4.32 3.07 -15.03
C HIS A 30 -3.99 4.18 -16.03
N ARG A 31 -2.73 4.67 -16.05
CA ARG A 31 -2.28 5.65 -17.05
C ARG A 31 -2.35 5.07 -18.47
N ALA A 32 -1.84 3.85 -18.68
CA ALA A 32 -1.91 3.17 -19.98
C ALA A 32 -3.37 2.95 -20.43
N ALA A 33 -4.25 2.56 -19.52
CA ALA A 33 -5.68 2.41 -19.81
C ALA A 33 -6.29 3.73 -20.31
N ALA A 34 -6.01 4.85 -19.62
CA ALA A 34 -6.49 6.17 -20.02
C ALA A 34 -5.95 6.59 -21.40
N GLU A 35 -4.66 6.33 -21.68
CA GLU A 35 -4.07 6.61 -22.99
C GLU A 35 -4.70 5.78 -24.12
N HIS A 36 -4.96 4.50 -23.89
CA HIS A 36 -5.63 3.64 -24.87
C HIS A 36 -7.08 4.07 -25.09
N LEU A 37 -7.79 4.44 -24.03
CA LEU A 37 -9.15 4.96 -24.12
C LEU A 37 -9.21 6.25 -24.94
N ALA A 38 -8.29 7.19 -24.72
CA ALA A 38 -8.20 8.43 -25.48
C ALA A 38 -7.92 8.21 -26.98
N LYS A 39 -7.30 7.09 -27.33
CA LYS A 39 -7.04 6.66 -28.72
C LYS A 39 -8.17 5.81 -29.33
N GLY A 40 -9.23 5.51 -28.56
CA GLY A 40 -10.33 4.64 -28.98
C GLY A 40 -10.04 3.13 -28.91
N ASP A 41 -8.91 2.73 -28.31
CA ASP A 41 -8.54 1.32 -28.11
C ASP A 41 -9.18 0.78 -26.82
N HIS A 42 -10.48 0.50 -26.89
CA HIS A 42 -11.28 0.08 -25.74
C HIS A 42 -10.85 -1.27 -25.16
N GLU A 43 -10.40 -2.20 -25.99
CA GLU A 43 -9.97 -3.53 -25.56
C GLU A 43 -8.72 -3.43 -24.67
N LYS A 44 -7.69 -2.70 -25.13
CA LYS A 44 -6.49 -2.50 -24.30
C LYS A 44 -6.77 -1.65 -23.08
N SER A 45 -7.62 -0.64 -23.21
CA SER A 45 -8.07 0.14 -22.05
C SER A 45 -8.68 -0.76 -20.98
N ALA A 46 -9.60 -1.65 -21.36
CA ALA A 46 -10.24 -2.57 -20.42
C ALA A 46 -9.24 -3.57 -19.82
N HIS A 47 -8.33 -4.11 -20.64
CA HIS A 47 -7.29 -5.02 -20.19
C HIS A 47 -6.38 -4.37 -19.12
N HIS A 48 -5.83 -3.18 -19.41
CA HIS A 48 -4.99 -2.45 -18.46
C HIS A 48 -5.78 -2.02 -17.22
N GLY A 49 -7.04 -1.59 -17.37
CA GLY A 49 -7.90 -1.24 -16.24
C GLY A 49 -8.15 -2.41 -15.29
N TYR A 50 -8.41 -3.61 -15.83
CA TYR A 50 -8.59 -4.82 -15.04
C TYR A 50 -7.31 -5.25 -14.33
N THR A 51 -6.17 -5.22 -15.03
CA THR A 51 -4.86 -5.50 -14.45
C THR A 51 -4.54 -4.53 -13.31
N ALA A 52 -4.79 -3.23 -13.48
CA ALA A 52 -4.59 -2.22 -12.45
C ALA A 52 -5.44 -2.47 -11.19
N TYR A 53 -6.70 -2.88 -11.37
CA TYR A 53 -7.58 -3.25 -10.26
C TYR A 53 -7.05 -4.44 -9.46
N GLY A 54 -6.60 -5.50 -10.15
CA GLY A 54 -5.98 -6.66 -9.51
C GLY A 54 -4.73 -6.28 -8.71
N LEU A 55 -3.83 -5.50 -9.31
CA LEU A 55 -2.62 -4.99 -8.64
C LEU A 55 -2.96 -4.12 -7.43
N SER A 56 -3.96 -3.24 -7.53
CA SER A 56 -4.42 -2.40 -6.41
C SER A 56 -4.95 -3.23 -5.24
N SER A 57 -5.65 -4.33 -5.53
CA SER A 57 -6.13 -5.26 -4.49
C SER A 57 -4.96 -5.91 -3.75
N HIS A 58 -3.93 -6.36 -4.48
CA HIS A 58 -2.71 -6.92 -3.87
C HIS A 58 -1.94 -5.89 -3.04
N GLY A 59 -1.79 -4.66 -3.56
CA GLY A 59 -1.14 -3.57 -2.83
C GLY A 59 -1.87 -3.24 -1.54
N ARG A 60 -3.21 -3.18 -1.58
CA ARG A 60 -4.04 -2.97 -0.38
C ARG A 60 -3.86 -4.09 0.63
N HIS A 61 -3.86 -5.35 0.22
CA HIS A 61 -3.67 -6.47 1.13
C HIS A 61 -2.35 -6.38 1.90
N HIS A 62 -1.24 -6.08 1.20
CA HIS A 62 0.05 -5.88 1.88
C HIS A 62 0.07 -4.63 2.78
N ALA A 63 -0.59 -3.54 2.38
CA ALA A 63 -0.70 -2.34 3.23
C ALA A 63 -1.51 -2.62 4.50
N GLU A 64 -2.59 -3.39 4.40
CA GLU A 64 -3.41 -3.85 5.53
C GLU A 64 -2.58 -4.71 6.48
N ASP A 65 -1.86 -5.72 5.96
CA ASP A 65 -0.99 -6.56 6.76
C ASP A 65 0.08 -5.72 7.50
N ALA A 66 0.73 -4.78 6.80
CA ALA A 66 1.72 -3.90 7.41
C ALA A 66 1.12 -3.02 8.53
N ALA A 67 -0.08 -2.47 8.32
CA ALA A 67 -0.78 -1.63 9.29
C ALA A 67 -1.25 -2.42 10.52
N LEU A 68 -1.74 -3.65 10.34
CA LEU A 68 -2.16 -4.52 11.43
C LEU A 68 -0.96 -4.99 12.28
N HIS A 69 0.22 -5.14 11.67
CA HIS A 69 1.44 -5.45 12.43
C HIS A 69 1.83 -4.31 13.37
N HIS A 70 1.58 -3.05 13.01
CA HIS A 70 1.82 -1.92 13.91
C HIS A 70 0.82 -1.88 15.09
N SER A 71 -0.44 -2.28 14.89
CA SER A 71 -1.46 -2.25 15.96
C SER A 71 -1.37 -3.39 16.96
N HIS A 72 -0.69 -4.50 16.63
CA HIS A 72 -0.50 -5.62 17.56
C HIS A 72 0.64 -5.40 18.56
N GLU A 73 1.69 -4.66 18.18
CA GLU A 73 2.78 -4.30 19.11
C GLU A 73 2.40 -3.18 20.08
N HIS A 74 1.44 -2.32 19.70
CA HIS A 74 0.88 -1.29 20.56
C HIS A 74 -0.55 -1.65 20.93
N LYS A 75 -0.78 -2.20 22.14
CA LYS A 75 -2.12 -2.35 22.75
C LYS A 75 -2.77 -0.98 23.04
N SER A 76 -2.89 -0.11 22.06
CA SER A 76 -3.62 1.16 22.13
C SER A 76 -4.62 1.18 20.98
N ASN A 77 -5.90 1.19 21.35
CA ASN A 77 -7.05 1.37 20.46
C ASN A 77 -7.12 2.77 19.82
N GLU A 78 -6.00 3.38 19.46
CA GLU A 78 -5.98 4.69 18.81
C GLU A 78 -5.60 4.57 17.33
N PRO A 79 -6.39 5.16 16.41
CA PRO A 79 -5.98 5.33 15.03
C PRO A 79 -4.72 6.19 14.94
N LEU A 80 -3.77 5.76 14.11
CA LEU A 80 -2.41 6.32 13.93
C LEU A 80 -2.31 7.81 13.55
N HIS A 81 -3.40 8.54 13.32
CA HIS A 81 -3.35 9.96 12.94
C HIS A 81 -3.08 10.94 14.10
N ALA A 82 -2.82 10.45 15.32
CA ALA A 82 -2.46 11.30 16.46
C ALA A 82 -0.94 11.60 16.56
N HIS A 83 -0.09 10.91 15.79
CA HIS A 83 1.37 10.96 16.00
C HIS A 83 2.14 11.98 15.15
N GLU A 84 1.47 12.80 14.34
CA GLU A 84 2.14 13.84 13.52
C GLU A 84 2.12 15.26 14.12
N GLN A 85 1.49 15.49 15.28
CA GLN A 85 1.42 16.85 15.87
C GLN A 85 2.41 17.10 17.03
N GLY A 86 3.32 16.16 17.33
CA GLY A 86 4.22 16.25 18.49
C GLY A 86 5.66 16.72 18.21
N GLN A 87 6.09 16.81 16.94
CA GLN A 87 7.49 17.15 16.59
C GLN A 87 7.62 18.51 15.91
N GLN A 88 6.84 19.49 16.35
CA GLN A 88 7.13 20.90 16.16
C GLN A 88 6.94 21.59 17.51
N ASN A 89 8.01 21.65 18.31
CA ASN A 89 8.36 22.70 19.29
C ASN A 89 9.26 22.12 20.39
N GLY A 90 10.50 22.63 20.46
CA GLY A 90 11.47 22.33 21.50
C GLY A 90 12.90 22.51 21.02
#